data_AF-A0A142WR17-F1
#
_entry.id   AF-A0A142WR17-F1
#
_cell.length_a   1.000
_cell.length_b   1.000
_cell.length_c   1.000
_cell.angle_alpha   90.00
_cell.angle_beta   90.00
_cell.angle_gamma   90.00
#
_symmetry.space_group_name_H-M   'P 1'
#
loop_
_entity.id
_entity.type
_entity.pdbx_description
1 polymer ?
#
loop_
_entity_poly.entity_id
_entity_poly.type
_entity_poly.pdbx_seq_one_letter_code
_entity_poly.pdbx_strand_id
1 'polypeptide(L)'
;MRLTIHRVFVAALLAMLTVAAVPAAELIPADVAAEKAADKQFWLNTDSNVRHNRKCKHFGSTKIGRYCGAGEGKACRLCGG
;
A
#
# COMPACT_ATOMS: atom_id res chain seq x y z
N MET A 1 -6.92 3.98 72.08
CA MET A 1 -8.27 4.09 71.49
C MET A 1 -8.12 4.20 69.98
N ARG A 2 -8.61 3.18 69.25
CA ARG A 2 -9.00 3.22 67.83
C ARG A 2 -7.89 3.23 66.77
N LEU A 3 -7.10 2.16 66.86
CA LEU A 3 -6.21 1.54 65.87
C LEU A 3 -6.96 1.01 64.61
N THR A 4 -8.02 1.68 64.12
CA THR A 4 -8.98 1.06 63.16
C THR A 4 -9.20 1.83 61.86
N ILE A 5 -8.64 3.04 61.67
CA ILE A 5 -8.94 3.84 60.47
C ILE A 5 -7.83 3.75 59.40
N HIS A 6 -6.57 3.58 59.77
CA HIS A 6 -5.46 3.53 58.79
C HIS A 6 -5.18 2.16 58.18
N ARG A 7 -5.82 1.09 58.70
CA ARG A 7 -5.59 -0.29 58.23
C ARG A 7 -6.62 -0.81 57.22
N VAL A 8 -7.64 -0.02 56.85
CA VAL A 8 -8.64 -0.43 55.85
C VAL A 8 -8.19 -0.13 54.40
N PHE A 9 -7.19 0.71 54.19
CA PHE A 9 -6.51 0.79 52.88
C PHE A 9 -5.32 -0.18 52.79
N VAL A 10 -5.38 -1.28 53.54
CA VAL A 10 -4.66 -2.50 53.18
C VAL A 10 -5.17 -2.98 51.83
N ALA A 11 -4.24 -3.17 50.90
CA ALA A 11 -4.31 -4.17 49.83
C ALA A 11 -5.57 -4.18 48.95
N ALA A 12 -5.55 -3.46 47.83
CA ALA A 12 -6.08 -3.95 46.55
C ALA A 12 -6.00 -2.86 45.50
N LEU A 13 -4.90 -2.81 44.74
CA LEU A 13 -4.93 -2.88 43.28
C LEU A 13 -3.49 -2.74 42.76
N LEU A 14 -2.95 -3.87 42.28
CA LEU A 14 -2.20 -3.98 41.02
C LEU A 14 -1.18 -2.85 40.74
N ALA A 15 0.13 -3.04 40.88
CA ALA A 15 0.93 -4.08 40.24
C ALA A 15 0.53 -4.42 38.80
N MET A 16 0.34 -3.43 37.92
CA MET A 16 0.33 -3.53 36.45
C MET A 16 0.48 -2.09 35.93
N LEU A 17 1.22 -1.72 34.90
CA LEU A 17 1.86 -2.44 33.83
C LEU A 17 2.80 -1.39 33.21
N THR A 18 4.03 -1.77 32.91
CA THR A 18 4.84 -1.05 31.94
C THR A 18 4.06 -0.89 30.63
N VAL A 19 3.78 0.32 30.19
CA VAL A 19 3.52 0.57 28.77
C VAL A 19 4.56 1.56 28.30
N ALA A 20 5.66 1.02 27.78
CA ALA A 20 6.50 1.72 26.83
C ALA A 20 5.57 2.16 25.69
N ALA A 21 5.37 3.47 25.55
CA ALA A 21 4.76 4.02 24.37
C ALA A 21 5.72 3.74 23.20
N VAL A 22 5.41 2.67 22.47
CA VAL A 22 5.98 2.38 21.17
C VAL A 22 5.80 3.63 20.30
N PRO A 23 6.86 4.20 19.69
CA PRO A 23 6.66 5.29 18.76
C PRO A 23 5.80 4.78 17.61
N ALA A 24 4.89 5.64 17.17
CA ALA A 24 4.05 5.47 15.98
C ALA A 24 4.92 5.36 14.72
N ALA A 25 5.60 4.24 14.56
CA ALA A 25 6.19 3.83 13.31
C ALA A 25 5.07 3.24 12.44
N GLU A 26 4.88 3.88 11.30
CA GLU A 26 4.27 3.35 10.08
C GLU A 26 2.88 2.70 10.20
N LEU A 27 1.85 3.54 10.18
CA LEU A 27 0.68 3.22 9.35
C LEU A 27 1.13 3.25 7.89
N ILE A 28 1.63 2.12 7.38
CA ILE A 28 1.82 1.94 5.93
C ILE A 28 0.41 2.04 5.32
N PRO A 29 0.13 3.04 4.49
CA PRO A 29 -1.22 3.22 3.99
C PRO A 29 -1.48 2.12 2.94
N ALA A 30 -2.60 1.41 3.08
CA ALA A 30 -2.94 0.25 2.26
C ALA A 30 -3.24 0.60 0.78
N ASP A 31 -3.22 1.88 0.43
CA ASP A 31 -3.45 2.41 -0.91
C ASP A 31 -2.29 2.17 -1.87
N VAL A 32 -1.04 2.09 -1.39
CA VAL A 32 0.11 1.79 -2.26
C VAL A 32 0.14 0.33 -2.77
N ALA A 33 -0.59 -0.59 -2.15
CA ALA A 33 -0.66 -1.98 -2.60
C ALA A 33 -1.63 -2.18 -3.78
N ALA A 34 -2.63 -1.31 -3.94
CA ALA A 34 -3.60 -1.39 -5.04
C ALA A 34 -3.01 -0.90 -6.37
N GLU A 35 -2.01 -0.01 -6.34
CA GLU A 35 -1.39 0.54 -7.56
C GLU A 35 -0.63 -0.54 -8.35
N LYS A 36 0.06 -1.45 -7.64
CA LYS A 36 0.88 -2.54 -8.24
C LYS A 36 0.10 -3.62 -8.97
N ALA A 37 -1.20 -3.75 -8.71
CA ALA A 37 -2.04 -4.78 -9.35
C ALA A 37 -2.53 -4.36 -10.75
N ALA A 38 -2.53 -3.06 -11.05
CA ALA A 38 -2.92 -2.51 -12.36
C ALA A 38 -1.80 -2.61 -13.41
N ASP A 39 -0.56 -2.88 -12.98
CA ASP A 39 0.67 -2.81 -13.78
C ASP A 39 0.72 -3.71 -15.02
N LYS A 40 -0.20 -4.67 -15.16
CA LYS A 40 -0.23 -5.65 -16.27
C LYS A 40 -1.39 -5.47 -17.24
N GLN A 41 -2.09 -4.34 -17.21
CA GLN A 41 -3.19 -4.08 -18.15
C GLN A 41 -2.69 -3.57 -19.50
N PHE A 42 -1.52 -2.94 -19.52
CA PHE A 42 -1.02 -2.23 -20.69
C PHE A 42 0.42 -2.63 -21.02
N TRP A 43 0.74 -2.61 -22.31
CA TRP A 43 2.06 -2.87 -22.87
C TRP A 43 2.59 -1.58 -23.51
N LEU A 44 3.68 -1.06 -22.99
CA LEU A 44 4.38 0.10 -23.51
C LEU A 44 5.50 -0.35 -24.44
N ASN A 45 5.43 0.05 -25.71
CA ASN A 45 6.60 0.06 -26.57
C ASN A 45 7.50 1.22 -26.15
N THR A 46 8.70 0.92 -25.66
CA THR A 46 9.63 1.94 -25.15
C THR A 46 10.34 2.72 -26.25
N ASP A 47 10.42 2.17 -27.47
CA ASP A 47 11.01 2.85 -28.63
C ASP A 47 10.11 3.98 -29.13
N SER A 48 8.83 3.69 -29.37
CA SER A 48 7.84 4.69 -29.81
C SER A 48 7.16 5.43 -28.66
N ASN A 49 7.38 5.02 -27.41
CA ASN A 49 6.69 5.50 -26.22
C ASN A 49 5.14 5.40 -26.34
N VAL A 50 4.63 4.35 -26.99
CA VAL A 50 3.19 4.13 -27.22
C VAL A 50 2.69 2.95 -26.39
N ARG A 51 1.59 3.18 -25.67
CA ARG A 51 0.90 2.22 -24.83
C ARG A 51 -0.24 1.54 -25.56
N HIS A 52 -0.33 0.23 -25.39
CA HIS A 52 -1.35 -0.63 -25.96
C HIS A 52 -2.06 -1.43 -24.86
N ASN A 53 -3.38 -1.57 -24.94
CA ASN A 53 -4.14 -2.48 -24.07
C ASN A 53 -4.21 -3.89 -24.64
N ARG A 54 -4.65 -4.85 -23.83
CA ARG A 54 -4.79 -6.27 -24.18
C ARG A 54 -5.62 -6.57 -25.42
N LYS A 55 -6.48 -5.65 -25.86
CA LYS A 55 -7.31 -5.80 -27.08
C LYS A 55 -6.59 -5.34 -28.34
N CYS A 56 -5.45 -4.67 -28.21
CA CYS A 56 -4.67 -4.18 -29.34
C CYS A 56 -3.81 -5.29 -29.93
N LYS A 57 -3.73 -5.34 -31.26
CA LYS A 57 -2.83 -6.26 -31.99
C LYS A 57 -1.34 -6.07 -31.67
N HIS A 58 -0.97 -4.91 -31.12
CA HIS A 58 0.41 -4.57 -30.79
C HIS A 58 0.78 -4.85 -29.32
N PHE A 59 -0.17 -5.35 -28.52
CA PHE A 59 0.08 -5.70 -27.13
C PHE A 59 1.04 -6.89 -27.04
N GLY A 60 2.18 -6.71 -26.37
CA GLY A 60 3.18 -7.79 -26.20
C GLY A 60 3.89 -8.21 -27.49
N SER A 61 3.62 -7.57 -28.62
CA SER A 61 4.18 -7.95 -29.92
C SER A 61 5.52 -7.29 -30.21
N THR A 62 5.85 -6.19 -29.51
CA THR A 62 7.07 -5.44 -29.77
C THR A 62 8.25 -6.10 -29.07
N LYS A 63 9.38 -6.25 -29.77
CA LYS A 63 10.61 -6.84 -29.21
C LYS A 63 11.17 -6.00 -28.06
N ILE A 64 10.95 -4.69 -28.12
CA ILE A 64 11.35 -3.74 -27.10
C ILE A 64 10.06 -3.19 -26.50
N GLY A 65 9.72 -3.66 -25.30
CA GLY A 65 8.51 -3.23 -24.61
C GLY A 65 8.44 -3.81 -23.21
N ARG A 66 7.56 -3.23 -22.39
CA ARG A 66 7.31 -3.68 -21.02
C ARG A 66 5.86 -3.48 -20.63
N TYR A 67 5.43 -4.22 -19.62
CA TYR A 67 4.17 -3.93 -18.94
C TYR A 67 4.26 -2.56 -18.25
N CYS A 68 3.14 -1.83 -18.24
CA CYS A 68 3.05 -0.47 -17.75
C CYS A 68 1.66 -0.16 -17.18
N GLY A 69 1.58 0.90 -16.37
CA GLY A 69 0.33 1.42 -15.84
C GLY A 69 -0.45 2.32 -16.83
N ALA A 70 -1.66 2.71 -16.43
CA ALA A 70 -2.56 3.57 -17.22
C ALA A 70 -2.05 5.02 -17.39
N GLY A 71 -1.03 5.43 -16.63
CA GLY A 71 -0.43 6.76 -16.72
C GLY A 71 0.83 6.83 -17.60
N GLU A 72 1.34 5.70 -18.09
CA GLU A 72 2.65 5.66 -18.75
C GLU A 72 2.55 5.84 -20.28
N GLY A 73 3.42 6.71 -20.81
CA GLY A 73 3.57 6.96 -22.25
C GLY A 73 2.32 7.50 -22.95
N LYS A 74 2.34 7.48 -24.30
CA LYS A 74 1.22 7.95 -25.13
C LYS A 74 0.22 6.82 -25.37
N ALA A 75 -1.07 7.08 -25.18
CA ALA A 75 -2.11 6.13 -25.57
C ALA A 75 -2.09 5.86 -27.09
N CYS A 76 -2.19 4.59 -27.48
CA CYS A 76 -2.30 4.23 -28.89
C CYS A 76 -3.62 4.77 -29.49
N ARG A 77 -3.53 5.45 -30.63
CA ARG A 77 -4.69 6.05 -31.32
C ARG A 77 -5.72 5.04 -31.81
N LEU A 78 -5.35 3.76 -31.95
CA LEU A 78 -6.24 2.70 -32.45
C LEU A 78 -7.00 2.00 -31.32
N CYS A 79 -6.35 1.77 -30.17
CA CYS A 79 -6.96 1.04 -29.06
C CYS A 79 -7.29 1.92 -27.85
N GLY A 80 -6.88 3.19 -27.83
CA GLY A 80 -7.13 4.12 -26.72
C GLY A 80 -6.10 4.05 -25.59
N GLY A 81 -5.04 3.26 -25.77
CA GLY A 81 -4.10 2.97 -24.67
C GLY A 81 -4.54 1.75 -23.91
#